data_AF-A0ABD5QGZ5-F1
#
_entry.id   AF-A0ABD5QGZ5-F1
#
_cell.length_a   1.000
_cell.length_b   1.000
_cell.length_c   1.000
_cell.angle_alpha   90.00
_cell.angle_beta   90.00
_cell.angle_gamma   90.00
#
_symmetry.space_group_name_H-M   'P 1'
#
loop_
_entity.id
_entity.type
_entity.pdbx_description
1 polymer ?
#
loop_
_entity_poly.entity_id
_entity_poly.type
_entity_poly.pdbx_seq_one_letter_code
_entity_poly.pdbx_strand_id
1 'polypeptide(L)' 'MSLRELVTWRPFQRRRRAIVKTLCYRLFMVLITIGVALFVTGNTADAVSIGLVTNVAKTFTYYGYERVWDHIAWGVAAD' A
#
# COMPACT_ATOMS: atom_id res chain seq x y z
N MET A 1 8.84 -34.24 7.77
CA MET A 1 8.62 -32.78 7.77
C MET A 1 7.43 -32.49 6.89
N SER A 2 6.30 -32.13 7.50
CA SER A 2 4.99 -32.04 6.85
C SER A 2 4.75 -30.63 6.31
N LEU A 3 4.17 -30.48 5.11
CA LEU A 3 3.80 -29.17 4.52
C LEU A 3 2.89 -28.33 5.44
N ARG A 4 2.23 -28.97 6.40
CA ARG A 4 1.35 -28.32 7.39
C ARG A 4 2.11 -27.60 8.51
N GLU A 5 3.40 -27.91 8.70
CA GLU A 5 4.27 -27.27 9.70
C GLU A 5 4.87 -25.95 9.16
N LEU A 6 5.01 -25.83 7.83
CA LEU A 6 5.56 -24.65 7.17
C LEU A 6 4.52 -23.56 6.90
N VAL A 7 3.22 -23.90 6.96
CA VAL A 7 2.13 -23.00 6.60
C VAL A 7 1.12 -22.91 7.74
N THR A 8 1.18 -21.81 8.49
CA THR A 8 0.18 -21.50 9.52
C THR A 8 -1.05 -20.85 8.88
N TRP A 9 -2.18 -21.54 8.88
CA TRP A 9 -3.47 -21.05 8.35
C TRP A 9 -4.14 -19.97 9.20
N ARG A 10 -3.57 -19.65 10.37
CA ARG A 10 -4.06 -18.58 11.24
C ARG A 10 -3.39 -17.27 10.83
N PRO A 11 -4.11 -16.32 10.22
CA PRO A 11 -3.54 -15.00 9.99
C PRO A 11 -3.23 -14.35 11.34
N PHE A 12 -1.98 -13.95 11.55
CA PHE A 12 -1.53 -13.23 12.74
C PHE A 12 -2.29 -11.89 12.94
N GLN A 13 -2.90 -11.37 11.87
CA GLN A 13 -3.58 -10.09 11.88
C GLN A 13 -5.11 -10.24 11.90
N ARG A 14 -5.77 -9.48 12.78
CA ARG A 14 -7.23 -9.42 12.89
C ARG A 14 -7.87 -9.03 11.54
N ARG A 15 -8.88 -9.78 11.07
CA ARG A 15 -9.54 -9.55 9.75
C ARG A 15 -9.96 -8.10 9.53
N ARG A 16 -10.51 -7.44 10.55
CA ARG A 16 -10.92 -6.02 10.50
C ARG A 16 -9.74 -5.09 10.21
N ARG A 17 -8.56 -5.35 10.80
CA ARG A 17 -7.33 -4.58 10.58
C ARG A 17 -6.85 -4.74 9.14
N ALA A 18 -6.90 -5.96 8.59
CA ALA A 18 -6.54 -6.22 7.19
C ALA A 18 -7.47 -5.52 6.19
N ILE A 19 -8.77 -5.50 6.44
CA ILE A 19 -9.75 -4.82 5.57
C ILE A 19 -9.49 -3.31 5.56
N VAL A 20 -9.34 -2.68 6.73
CA VAL A 20 -9.04 -1.24 6.83
C VAL A 20 -7.70 -0.92 6.17
N LYS A 21 -6.66 -1.73 6.43
CA LYS A 21 -5.33 -1.55 5.80
C LYS A 21 -5.42 -1.67 4.26
N THR A 22 -6.27 -2.55 3.76
CA THR A 22 -6.50 -2.68 2.31
C THR A 22 -7.23 -1.46 1.75
N LEU A 23 -8.28 -0.99 2.44
CA LEU A 23 -9.09 0.14 1.99
C LEU A 23 -8.28 1.44 1.93
N CYS A 24 -7.50 1.73 2.98
CA CYS A 24 -6.61 2.90 3.03
C CYS A 24 -5.57 2.87 1.90
N TYR A 25 -4.94 1.72 1.69
CA TYR A 25 -3.97 1.54 0.60
C TYR A 25 -4.60 1.75 -0.78
N ARG A 26 -5.81 1.22 -0.99
CA ARG A 26 -6.54 1.38 -2.26
C ARG A 26 -6.94 2.82 -2.53
N LEU A 27 -7.45 3.53 -1.52
CA LEU A 27 -7.79 4.95 -1.65
C LEU A 27 -6.55 5.79 -2.01
N PHE A 28 -5.42 5.52 -1.34
CA PHE A 28 -4.18 6.24 -1.61
C PHE A 28 -3.66 5.99 -3.04
N MET A 29 -3.71 4.75 -3.51
CA MET A 29 -3.31 4.41 -4.89
C MET A 29 -4.19 5.09 -5.95
N VAL A 30 -5.49 5.23 -5.70
CA VAL A 30 -6.40 5.97 -6.59
C VAL A 30 -6.02 7.44 -6.64
N LEU A 31 -5.75 8.07 -5.49
CA LEU A 31 -5.33 9.48 -5.42
C LEU A 31 -4.03 9.75 -6.18
N ILE A 32 -3.00 8.90 -6.02
CA ILE A 32 -1.75 9.01 -6.79
C ILE A 32 -2.03 8.89 -8.29
N THR A 33 -2.84 7.90 -8.68
CA THR A 33 -3.13 7.64 -10.09
C THR A 33 -3.87 8.81 -10.75
N ILE A 34 -4.86 9.38 -10.06
CA ILE A 34 -5.60 10.55 -10.55
C ILE A 34 -4.69 11.78 -10.59
N GLY A 35 -3.95 12.07 -9.52
CA GLY A 35 -3.06 13.24 -9.45
C GLY A 35 -2.01 13.20 -10.55
N VAL A 36 -1.49 12.02 -10.83
CA VAL A 36 -0.58 11.80 -11.95
C VAL A 36 -1.30 11.99 -13.28
N ALA A 37 -2.45 11.35 -13.51
CA ALA A 37 -3.17 11.47 -14.78
C ALA A 37 -3.51 12.92 -15.13
N LEU A 38 -3.89 13.73 -14.13
CA LEU A 38 -4.12 15.16 -14.28
C LEU A 38 -2.84 15.96 -14.55
N PHE A 39 -1.70 15.51 -14.05
CA PHE A 39 -0.40 16.14 -14.32
C PHE A 39 0.12 15.82 -15.74
N VAL A 40 -0.29 14.70 -16.34
CA VAL A 40 0.22 14.18 -17.63
C VAL A 40 -0.48 14.76 -18.85
N THR A 41 -1.64 15.39 -18.72
CA THR A 41 -2.44 15.81 -19.88
C THR A 41 -1.70 16.84 -20.74
N GLY A 42 -1.04 16.37 -21.81
CA GLY A 42 -0.45 17.23 -22.85
C GLY A 42 0.57 16.61 -23.82
N ASN A 43 1.40 15.63 -23.43
CA ASN A 43 2.51 15.14 -24.29
C ASN A 43 3.01 13.72 -23.93
N THR A 44 3.43 12.92 -24.92
CA THR A 44 3.96 11.56 -24.74
C THR A 44 5.34 11.52 -24.07
N ALA A 45 6.15 12.57 -24.22
CA ALA A 45 7.41 12.72 -23.47
C ALA A 45 7.15 12.88 -21.96
N ASP A 46 6.06 13.55 -21.59
CA ASP A 46 5.65 13.72 -20.20
C ASP A 46 5.21 12.38 -19.60
N ALA A 47 4.52 11.52 -20.37
CA ALA A 47 4.07 10.21 -19.91
C ALA A 47 5.21 9.30 -19.40
N VAL A 48 6.40 9.34 -20.02
CA VAL A 48 7.57 8.56 -19.57
C VAL A 48 8.13 9.13 -18.26
N SER A 49 8.28 10.45 -18.18
CA SER A 49 8.72 11.13 -16.94
C SER A 49 7.76 10.87 -15.79
N ILE A 50 6.46 10.84 -16.09
CA ILE A 50 5.43 10.45 -15.14
C ILE A 50 5.56 8.99 -14.71
N GLY A 51 5.82 8.06 -15.62
CA GLY A 51 6.05 6.66 -15.27
C GLY A 51 7.17 6.50 -14.24
N LEU A 52 8.21 7.32 -14.34
CA LEU A 52 9.31 7.34 -13.37
C LEU A 52 8.88 7.96 -12.03
N VAL A 53 8.28 9.15 -12.08
CA VAL A 53 7.85 9.90 -10.88
C VAL A 53 6.78 9.14 -10.10
N THR A 54 5.84 8.48 -10.78
CA THR A 54 4.82 7.63 -10.15
C THR A 54 5.41 6.45 -9.40
N ASN A 55 6.41 5.77 -9.96
CA ASN A 55 7.03 4.63 -9.29
C ASN A 55 7.76 5.09 -8.02
N VAL A 56 8.52 6.18 -8.12
CA VAL A 56 9.19 6.78 -6.96
C VAL A 56 8.17 7.23 -5.90
N ALA A 57 7.12 7.94 -6.31
CA ALA A 57 6.06 8.40 -5.42
C ALA A 57 5.30 7.23 -4.75
N LYS A 58 5.04 6.13 -5.48
CA LYS A 58 4.43 4.91 -4.93
C LYS A 58 5.33 4.25 -3.89
N THR A 59 6.64 4.19 -4.13
CA THR A 59 7.58 3.62 -3.16
C THR A 59 7.63 4.44 -1.89
N PHE A 60 7.77 5.77 -1.98
CA PHE A 60 7.75 6.65 -0.80
C PHE A 60 6.42 6.59 -0.06
N THR A 61 5.31 6.54 -0.80
CA THR A 61 3.98 6.38 -0.24
C THR A 61 3.84 5.08 0.52
N TYR A 62 4.24 3.95 -0.08
CA TYR A 62 4.13 2.64 0.57
C TYR A 62 4.96 2.61 1.85
N TYR A 63 6.18 3.13 1.80
CA TYR A 63 7.04 3.25 2.96
C TYR A 63 6.41 4.12 4.07
N GLY A 64 5.91 5.30 3.72
CA GLY A 64 5.22 6.18 4.68
C GLY A 64 3.96 5.53 5.24
N TYR A 65 3.21 4.80 4.41
CA TYR A 65 2.05 4.04 4.82
C TYR A 65 2.38 2.96 5.86
N GLU A 66 3.44 2.19 5.64
CA GLU A 66 3.92 1.23 6.63
C GLU A 66 4.37 1.93 7.90
N ARG A 67 5.12 3.03 7.82
CA ARG A 67 5.56 3.78 9.01
C ARG A 67 4.40 4.34 9.82
N VAL A 68 3.38 4.91 9.18
CA VAL A 68 2.18 5.38 9.89
C VAL A 68 1.47 4.21 10.56
N TRP A 69 1.41 3.05 9.88
CA TRP A 69 0.78 1.86 10.44
C TRP A 69 1.56 1.22 11.59
N ASP A 70 2.89 1.35 11.61
CA ASP A 70 3.75 0.91 12.71
C ASP A 70 3.44 1.66 14.02
N HIS A 71 3.02 2.92 13.92
CA HIS A 71 2.60 3.72 15.09
C HIS A 71 1.17 3.41 15.56
N ILE A 72 0.40 2.63 14.78
CA ILE A 72 -0.98 2.27 15.10
C ILE A 72 -1.01 0.89 15.76
N ALA A 73 -1.00 0.87 17.10
CA ALA A 73 -1.09 -0.34 17.93
C ALA A 73 -2.46 -1.06 17.83
N TRP A 74 -3.47 -0.42 17.21
CA TRP A 74 -4.81 -0.97 17.11
C TRP A 74 -4.86 -2.29 16.32
N GLY A 75 -5.37 -3.35 16.95
CA GLY A 75 -5.53 -4.67 16.35
C GLY A 75 -4.22 -5.47 16.19
N VAL A 76 -3.13 -4.99 16.78
CA VAL A 76 -2.03 -5.84 17.27
C VAL A 76 -2.57 -6.48 18.55
N ALA A 77 -2.50 -7.82 18.66
CA ALA A 77 -2.91 -8.47 19.90
C ALA A 77 -2.01 -7.96 21.03
N ALA A 78 -2.57 -7.20 21.98
CA ALA A 78 -2.08 -7.22 23.34
C ALA A 78 -2.68 -8.50 23.93
N ASP A 79 -1.79 -9.41 24.33
CA ASP A 79 -1.99 -10.61 25.14
C ASP A 79 -3.43 -10.94 25.58
#